data_AF-A0A964BUE0-F1
#
_entry.id   AF-A0A964BUE0-F1
#
_cell.length_a   1.000
_cell.length_b   1.000
_cell.length_c   1.000
_cell.angle_alpha   90.00
_cell.angle_beta   90.00
_cell.angle_gamma   90.00
#
_symmetry.space_group_name_H-M   'P 1'
#
loop_
_entity.id
_entity.type
_entity.pdbx_description
1 polymer ?
#
loop_
_entity_poly.entity_id
_entity_poly.type
_entity_poly.pdbx_seq_one_letter_code
_entity_poly.pdbx_strand_id
1 'polypeptide(L)'
;MCQQPNFKNFLITSNVFHNGLGKHNVPWSYYAEQFLKLIGIEGINWYISELDFILAFEIPERLGLLGDKTCQKACLNIREKLKICPVDQEILEEARFYNLNFFDSIRLACAIDRNLDGIVTWEPELFSQNLEDSQQIQKENHGLIKTRAVHDEDNQLTYERIWVFGVSRFLLCLDDFSNGDLLKDKQQLTKFVLEKVEVIIGEKITATIIIRNFEEDSTQETAEGNSPIDALQKAIDRGINKYVLIPERHLSYFHIPATILQGADGIVEVVIRTECGNLSFEKSSENQNIFQAAGDAYIKTINSICDYYSDTSISIS
;
A
#
# COMPACT_ATOMS: atom_id res chain seq x y z
N MET A 1 -11.22 27.38 -2.71
CA MET A 1 -10.90 26.18 -3.51
C MET A 1 -9.42 25.90 -3.29
N CYS A 2 -9.08 24.96 -2.41
CA CYS A 2 -7.69 24.54 -2.25
C CYS A 2 -7.33 23.70 -3.48
N GLN A 3 -6.36 24.17 -4.27
CA GLN A 3 -5.77 23.36 -5.33
C GLN A 3 -5.13 22.14 -4.68
N GLN A 4 -5.45 20.95 -5.18
CA GLN A 4 -4.81 19.73 -4.67
C GLN A 4 -3.33 19.72 -5.07
N PRO A 5 -2.45 19.25 -4.17
CA PRO A 5 -1.03 19.15 -4.46
C PRO A 5 -0.80 18.16 -5.61
N ASN A 6 -0.14 18.63 -6.67
CA ASN A 6 0.25 17.82 -7.81
C ASN A 6 1.62 17.22 -7.54
N PHE A 7 1.62 16.02 -6.96
CA PHE A 7 2.83 15.27 -6.60
C PHE A 7 3.63 14.89 -7.85
N LYS A 8 4.80 15.51 -8.03
CA LYS A 8 5.63 15.32 -9.22
C LYS A 8 7.10 15.12 -8.93
N ASN A 9 7.60 15.44 -7.75
CA ASN A 9 9.02 15.52 -7.47
C ASN A 9 9.32 14.65 -6.26
N PHE A 10 10.06 13.57 -6.46
CA PHE A 10 10.36 12.60 -5.40
C PHE A 10 11.85 12.34 -5.29
N LEU A 11 12.35 12.29 -4.05
CA LEU A 11 13.70 11.81 -3.75
C LEU A 11 13.67 10.31 -3.50
N ILE A 12 14.55 9.56 -4.13
CA ILE A 12 14.71 8.12 -3.91
C ILE A 12 16.00 7.85 -3.15
N THR A 13 15.94 6.97 -2.14
CA THR A 13 17.09 6.63 -1.29
C THR A 13 17.89 5.46 -1.84
N SER A 14 19.17 5.33 -1.44
CA SER A 14 20.03 4.24 -1.91
C SER A 14 19.51 2.86 -1.49
N ASN A 15 18.85 2.74 -0.34
CA ASN A 15 18.34 1.44 0.13
C ASN A 15 17.30 0.84 -0.84
N VAL A 16 16.63 1.66 -1.66
CA VAL A 16 15.74 1.17 -2.75
C VAL A 16 16.51 0.34 -3.77
N PHE A 17 17.75 0.72 -4.04
CA PHE A 17 18.67 -0.01 -4.90
C PHE A 17 19.26 -1.22 -4.16
N HIS A 18 19.65 -1.04 -2.90
CA HIS A 18 20.35 -2.06 -2.10
C HIS A 18 19.45 -3.26 -1.81
N ASN A 19 18.22 -3.04 -1.36
CA ASN A 19 17.28 -4.12 -1.01
C ASN A 19 16.73 -4.86 -2.24
N GLY A 20 16.68 -4.20 -3.40
CA GLY A 20 16.49 -4.88 -4.67
C GLY A 20 17.67 -5.81 -5.01
N LEU A 21 18.89 -5.46 -4.63
CA LEU A 21 20.10 -6.21 -4.97
C LEU A 21 20.50 -7.27 -3.93
N GLY A 22 20.18 -7.06 -2.66
CA GLY A 22 20.69 -7.82 -1.52
C GLY A 22 19.86 -9.03 -1.11
N LYS A 23 18.59 -9.15 -1.52
CA LYS A 23 17.78 -10.33 -1.21
C LYS A 23 18.14 -11.49 -2.13
N HIS A 24 19.06 -12.31 -1.62
CA HIS A 24 19.62 -13.51 -2.22
C HIS A 24 18.58 -14.41 -2.91
N ASN A 25 18.58 -14.41 -4.26
CA ASN A 25 18.25 -15.51 -5.21
C ASN A 25 17.57 -15.06 -6.50
N VAL A 26 17.24 -13.77 -6.68
CA VAL A 26 16.62 -13.29 -7.93
C VAL A 26 17.67 -12.62 -8.83
N PRO A 27 17.70 -12.90 -10.15
CA PRO A 27 18.63 -12.25 -11.06
C PRO A 27 18.42 -10.73 -11.03
N TRP A 28 19.51 -9.97 -10.88
CA TRP A 28 19.49 -8.49 -10.85
C TRP A 28 18.69 -7.87 -12.00
N SER A 29 18.63 -8.53 -13.18
CA SER A 29 17.85 -8.07 -14.33
C SER A 29 16.36 -7.86 -14.01
N TYR A 30 15.77 -8.70 -13.14
CA TYR A 30 14.38 -8.53 -12.72
C TYR A 30 14.20 -7.24 -11.91
N TYR A 31 15.12 -6.94 -10.99
CA TYR A 31 15.05 -5.71 -10.19
C TYR A 31 15.35 -4.47 -11.00
N ALA A 32 16.33 -4.53 -11.90
CA ALA A 32 16.59 -3.48 -12.86
C ALA A 32 15.33 -3.14 -13.67
N GLU A 33 14.56 -4.15 -14.11
CA GLU A 33 13.29 -3.95 -14.81
C GLU A 33 12.21 -3.32 -13.92
N GLN A 34 12.01 -3.80 -12.69
CA GLN A 34 11.02 -3.21 -11.79
C GLN A 34 11.38 -1.79 -11.38
N PHE A 35 12.67 -1.51 -11.18
CA PHE A 35 13.16 -0.18 -10.88
C PHE A 35 13.03 0.74 -12.10
N LEU A 36 13.37 0.27 -13.30
CA LEU A 36 13.14 1.00 -14.55
C LEU A 36 11.67 1.29 -14.80
N LYS A 37 10.75 0.42 -14.35
CA LYS A 37 9.32 0.72 -14.31
C LYS A 37 9.03 1.83 -13.33
N LEU A 38 9.50 1.75 -12.08
CA LEU A 38 9.30 2.77 -11.05
C LEU A 38 9.81 4.16 -11.51
N ILE A 39 11.07 4.26 -11.93
CA ILE A 39 11.61 5.55 -12.40
C ILE A 39 11.15 5.94 -13.80
N GLY A 40 10.50 5.01 -14.50
CA GLY A 40 9.97 5.19 -15.85
C GLY A 40 8.55 5.71 -15.88
N ILE A 41 7.94 5.94 -14.72
CA ILE A 41 6.60 6.51 -14.61
C ILE A 41 6.61 7.93 -15.19
N GLU A 42 5.76 8.15 -16.19
CA GLU A 42 5.59 9.46 -16.80
C GLU A 42 4.99 10.45 -15.81
N GLY A 43 5.43 11.70 -15.86
CA GLY A 43 4.93 12.76 -14.98
C GLY A 43 5.66 12.89 -13.63
N ILE A 44 6.50 11.92 -13.27
CA ILE A 44 7.32 11.96 -12.06
C ILE A 44 8.77 12.36 -12.38
N ASN A 45 9.25 13.39 -11.69
CA ASN A 45 10.63 13.82 -11.62
C ASN A 45 11.32 13.14 -10.44
N TRP A 46 12.34 12.34 -10.76
CA TRP A 46 13.11 11.60 -9.77
C TRP A 46 14.38 12.35 -9.39
N TYR A 47 14.60 12.45 -8.08
CA TYR A 47 15.77 13.04 -7.46
C TYR A 47 16.48 12.01 -6.59
N ILE A 48 17.77 12.19 -6.37
CA ILE A 48 18.58 11.35 -5.49
C ILE A 48 19.66 12.22 -4.84
N SER A 49 19.95 12.03 -3.55
CA SER A 49 21.06 12.74 -2.93
C SER A 49 22.39 12.29 -3.54
N GLU A 50 23.39 13.17 -3.59
CA GLU A 50 24.73 12.82 -4.07
C GLU A 50 25.33 11.62 -3.32
N LEU A 51 25.11 11.55 -2.00
CA LEU A 51 25.52 10.41 -1.17
C LEU A 51 24.80 9.12 -1.58
N ASP A 52 23.48 9.18 -1.76
CA ASP A 52 22.70 8.01 -2.19
C ASP A 52 23.08 7.58 -3.60
N PHE A 53 23.41 8.51 -4.49
CA PHE A 53 23.86 8.21 -5.84
C PHE A 53 25.16 7.41 -5.82
N ILE A 54 26.16 7.85 -5.04
CA ILE A 54 27.41 7.11 -4.87
C ILE A 54 27.12 5.70 -4.33
N LEU A 55 26.35 5.61 -3.23
CA LEU A 55 26.02 4.33 -2.61
C LEU A 55 25.22 3.39 -3.52
N ALA A 56 24.29 3.90 -4.31
CA ALA A 56 23.46 3.11 -5.21
C ALA A 56 24.29 2.48 -6.34
N PHE A 57 25.26 3.20 -6.88
CA PHE A 57 26.02 2.76 -8.05
C PHE A 57 27.40 2.16 -7.74
N GLU A 58 27.85 2.17 -6.49
CA GLU A 58 29.00 1.36 -6.05
C GLU A 58 28.64 -0.14 -5.89
N ILE A 59 27.37 -0.50 -5.69
CA ILE A 59 27.00 -1.91 -5.44
C ILE A 59 27.31 -2.83 -6.62
N PRO A 60 26.97 -2.49 -7.89
CA PRO A 60 27.29 -3.35 -9.01
C PRO A 60 28.79 -3.68 -9.09
N GLU A 61 29.65 -2.75 -8.71
CA GLU A 61 31.09 -2.97 -8.58
C GLU A 61 31.42 -3.93 -7.44
N ARG A 62 30.88 -3.71 -6.24
CA ARG A 62 31.10 -4.60 -5.09
C ARG A 62 30.59 -6.02 -5.30
N LEU A 63 29.53 -6.20 -6.09
CA LEU A 63 28.95 -7.50 -6.44
C LEU A 63 29.60 -8.15 -7.67
N GLY A 64 30.61 -7.52 -8.29
CA GLY A 64 31.27 -8.05 -9.49
C GLY A 64 30.39 -8.04 -10.75
N LEU A 65 29.30 -7.26 -10.75
CA LEU A 65 28.33 -7.16 -11.85
C LEU A 65 28.81 -6.20 -12.97
N LEU A 66 29.97 -5.56 -12.82
CA LEU A 66 30.55 -4.72 -13.87
C LEU A 66 30.81 -5.48 -15.17
N GLY A 67 30.94 -6.80 -15.16
CA GLY A 67 31.04 -7.60 -16.39
C GLY A 67 29.71 -7.81 -17.12
N ASP A 68 28.57 -7.58 -16.47
CA ASP A 68 27.24 -7.79 -17.03
C ASP A 68 26.76 -6.56 -17.82
N LYS A 69 26.72 -6.69 -19.14
CA LYS A 69 26.24 -5.63 -20.05
C LYS A 69 24.79 -5.21 -19.77
N THR A 70 23.96 -6.12 -19.28
CA THR A 70 22.56 -5.83 -18.91
C THR A 70 22.52 -4.92 -17.69
N CYS A 71 23.39 -5.20 -16.70
CA CYS A 71 23.58 -4.36 -15.53
C CYS A 71 24.09 -2.98 -15.86
N GLN A 72 25.14 -2.89 -16.69
CA GLN A 72 25.67 -1.61 -17.13
C GLN A 72 24.61 -0.78 -17.85
N LYS A 73 23.86 -1.38 -18.78
CA LYS A 73 22.80 -0.70 -19.53
C LYS A 73 21.68 -0.20 -18.60
N ALA A 74 21.24 -1.03 -17.66
CA ALA A 74 20.23 -0.63 -16.69
C ALA A 74 20.73 0.52 -15.80
N CYS A 75 21.96 0.44 -15.27
CA CYS A 75 22.53 1.51 -14.47
C CYS A 75 22.62 2.83 -15.23
N LEU A 76 23.04 2.80 -16.51
CA LEU A 76 23.08 3.98 -17.37
C LEU A 76 21.68 4.59 -17.55
N ASN A 77 20.70 3.77 -17.93
CA ASN A 77 19.32 4.22 -18.11
C ASN A 77 18.74 4.83 -16.83
N ILE A 78 19.09 4.27 -15.66
CA ILE A 78 18.66 4.80 -14.38
C ILE A 78 19.33 6.15 -14.11
N ARG A 79 20.64 6.24 -14.29
CA ARG A 79 21.41 7.48 -14.07
C ARG A 79 20.88 8.63 -14.91
N GLU A 80 20.48 8.37 -16.16
CA GLU A 80 19.95 9.40 -17.07
C GLU A 80 18.58 9.96 -16.63
N LYS A 81 17.84 9.23 -15.79
CA LYS A 81 16.51 9.64 -15.29
C LYS A 81 16.54 10.33 -13.93
N LEU A 82 17.65 10.23 -13.20
CA LEU A 82 17.78 10.79 -11.86
C LEU A 82 18.43 12.17 -11.89
N LYS A 83 17.82 13.12 -11.19
CA LYS A 83 18.41 14.43 -10.89
C LYS A 83 19.18 14.34 -9.57
N ILE A 84 20.46 14.69 -9.58
CA ILE A 84 21.28 14.63 -8.37
C ILE A 84 21.06 15.91 -7.55
N CYS A 85 20.75 15.74 -6.26
CA CYS A 85 20.79 16.80 -5.27
C CYS A 85 22.21 16.86 -4.69
N PRO A 86 22.99 17.93 -4.96
CA PRO A 86 24.32 18.10 -4.38
C PRO A 86 24.22 18.22 -2.86
N VAL A 87 25.25 17.75 -2.16
CA VAL A 87 25.36 17.90 -0.70
C VAL A 87 26.45 18.93 -0.40
N ASP A 88 26.05 20.19 -0.35
CA ASP A 88 26.92 21.31 -0.01
C ASP A 88 26.83 21.68 1.48
N GLN A 89 27.51 22.77 1.85
CA GLN A 89 27.57 23.25 3.23
C GLN A 89 26.19 23.66 3.78
N GLU A 90 25.31 24.20 2.92
CA GLU A 90 23.97 24.65 3.34
C GLU A 90 23.11 23.43 3.69
N ILE A 91 23.13 22.39 2.85
CA ILE A 91 22.46 21.11 3.14
C ILE A 91 22.99 20.48 4.44
N LEU A 92 24.31 20.51 4.65
CA LEU A 92 24.92 19.95 5.87
C LEU A 92 24.56 20.73 7.13
N GLU A 93 24.37 22.04 7.03
CA GLU A 93 23.91 22.88 8.13
C GLU A 93 22.43 22.64 8.43
N GLU A 94 21.60 22.55 7.40
CA GLU A 94 20.17 22.26 7.52
C GLU A 94 19.94 20.87 8.14
N ALA A 95 20.69 19.86 7.70
CA ALA A 95 20.60 18.49 8.22
C ALA A 95 20.79 18.39 9.75
N ARG A 96 21.54 19.32 10.37
CA ARG A 96 21.82 19.28 11.83
C ARG A 96 20.59 19.57 12.69
N PHE A 97 19.54 20.14 12.11
CA PHE A 97 18.32 20.48 12.85
C PHE A 97 17.37 19.29 13.00
N TYR A 98 17.59 18.20 12.26
CA TYR A 98 16.74 17.03 12.30
C TYR A 98 17.23 16.02 13.35
N ASN A 99 16.31 15.52 14.17
CA ASN A 99 16.60 14.45 15.12
C ASN A 99 16.56 13.07 14.42
N LEU A 100 17.31 12.93 13.32
CA LEU A 100 17.43 11.72 12.51
C LEU A 100 18.89 11.28 12.47
N ASN A 101 19.18 10.10 11.90
CA ASN A 101 20.57 9.75 11.63
C ASN A 101 21.15 10.65 10.52
N PHE A 102 22.48 10.67 10.40
CA PHE A 102 23.18 11.57 9.48
C PHE A 102 22.69 11.47 8.02
N PHE A 103 22.49 10.25 7.51
CA PHE A 103 22.06 10.05 6.13
C PHE A 103 20.62 10.49 5.90
N ASP A 104 19.71 10.15 6.81
CA ASP A 104 18.30 10.53 6.72
C ASP A 104 18.10 12.03 6.90
N SER A 105 18.91 12.67 7.74
CA SER A 105 18.92 14.12 7.89
C SER A 105 19.33 14.83 6.60
N ILE A 106 20.35 14.32 5.90
CA ILE A 106 20.77 14.88 4.60
C ILE A 106 19.68 14.65 3.54
N ARG A 107 19.07 13.47 3.48
CA ARG A 107 17.99 13.17 2.54
C ARG A 107 16.81 14.12 2.73
N LEU A 108 16.42 14.37 4.00
CA LEU A 108 15.36 15.31 4.32
C LEU A 108 15.74 16.75 3.93
N ALA A 109 16.95 17.20 4.26
CA ALA A 109 17.44 18.52 3.88
C ALA A 109 17.48 18.72 2.35
N CYS A 110 17.97 17.73 1.59
CA CYS A 110 17.93 17.75 0.13
C CYS A 110 16.50 17.84 -0.42
N ALA A 111 15.55 17.15 0.20
CA ALA A 111 14.16 17.16 -0.25
C ALA A 111 13.49 18.53 0.00
N ILE A 112 13.82 19.17 1.11
CA ILE A 112 13.39 20.53 1.47
C ILE A 112 13.96 21.56 0.50
N ASP A 113 15.29 21.58 0.33
CA ASP A 113 15.99 22.51 -0.57
C ASP A 113 15.42 22.50 -1.98
N ARG A 114 15.04 21.32 -2.47
CA ARG A 114 14.49 21.13 -3.82
C ARG A 114 12.98 21.20 -3.91
N ASN A 115 12.31 21.55 -2.81
CA ASN A 115 10.85 21.64 -2.71
C ASN A 115 10.18 20.38 -3.28
N LEU A 116 10.66 19.22 -2.83
CA LEU A 116 10.18 17.92 -3.28
C LEU A 116 8.89 17.56 -2.54
N ASP A 117 8.04 16.81 -3.22
CA ASP A 117 6.74 16.41 -2.69
C ASP A 117 6.88 15.21 -1.71
N GLY A 118 7.92 14.39 -1.89
CA GLY A 118 8.20 13.30 -0.97
C GLY A 118 9.52 12.56 -1.16
N ILE A 119 9.77 11.61 -0.26
CA ILE A 119 10.90 10.70 -0.22
C ILE A 119 10.38 9.27 -0.36
N VAL A 120 11.01 8.47 -1.21
CA VAL A 120 10.70 7.05 -1.42
C VAL A 120 11.86 6.21 -0.91
N THR A 121 11.58 5.34 0.07
CA THR A 121 12.57 4.53 0.79
C THR A 121 11.98 3.16 1.16
N TRP A 122 12.82 2.20 1.53
CA TRP A 122 12.33 0.95 2.16
C TRP A 122 12.03 1.08 3.65
N GLU A 123 12.56 2.11 4.30
CA GLU A 123 12.52 2.28 5.76
C GLU A 123 11.94 3.67 6.09
N PRO A 124 10.66 3.94 5.75
CA PRO A 124 10.07 5.26 5.91
C PRO A 124 9.99 5.71 7.37
N GLU A 125 9.89 4.78 8.31
CA GLU A 125 9.81 5.03 9.74
C GLU A 125 11.07 5.68 10.33
N LEU A 126 12.22 5.57 9.64
CA LEU A 126 13.48 6.19 10.05
C LEU A 126 13.47 7.72 9.92
N PHE A 127 12.51 8.27 9.18
CA PHE A 127 12.31 9.72 9.06
C PHE A 127 11.42 10.30 10.16
N SER A 128 10.91 9.46 11.06
CA SER A 128 10.12 9.92 12.18
C SER A 128 10.98 10.58 13.26
N GLN A 129 10.47 11.67 13.84
CA GLN A 129 11.12 12.37 14.96
C GLN A 129 10.68 11.85 16.34
N ASN A 130 9.62 11.04 16.40
CA ASN A 130 9.12 10.46 17.65
C ASN A 130 8.59 9.02 17.45
N LEU A 131 8.38 8.33 18.56
CA LEU A 131 8.00 6.92 18.55
C LEU A 131 6.59 6.67 17.98
N GLU A 132 5.64 7.57 18.25
CA GLU A 132 4.25 7.43 17.82
C GLU A 132 4.14 7.55 16.30
N ASP A 133 4.73 8.59 15.72
CA ASP A 133 4.82 8.79 14.27
C ASP A 133 5.60 7.64 13.62
N SER A 134 6.64 7.10 14.28
CA SER A 134 7.44 5.99 13.75
C SER A 134 6.59 4.71 13.63
N GLN A 135 5.83 4.38 14.67
CA GLN A 135 4.92 3.24 14.68
C GLN A 135 3.79 3.40 13.66
N GLN A 136 3.26 4.61 13.51
CA GLN A 136 2.24 4.88 12.51
C GLN A 136 2.78 4.77 11.09
N ILE A 137 3.93 5.38 10.80
CA ILE A 137 4.58 5.31 9.48
C ILE A 137 4.97 3.88 9.15
N GLN A 138 5.47 3.11 10.12
CA GLN A 138 5.79 1.70 9.92
C GLN A 138 4.54 0.89 9.55
N LYS A 139 3.41 1.14 10.25
CA LYS A 139 2.14 0.44 10.01
C LYS A 139 1.52 0.83 8.66
N GLU A 140 1.52 2.12 8.34
CA GLU A 140 0.88 2.65 7.12
C GLU A 140 1.82 2.61 5.91
N ASN A 141 3.11 2.33 6.14
CA ASN A 141 4.21 2.37 5.19
C ASN A 141 4.31 3.71 4.43
N HIS A 142 3.82 4.79 5.05
CA HIS A 142 3.99 6.17 4.61
C HIS A 142 3.61 7.11 5.76
N GLY A 143 4.00 8.38 5.65
CA GLY A 143 3.46 9.43 6.50
C GLY A 143 4.04 10.79 6.18
N LEU A 144 3.60 11.80 6.92
CA LEU A 144 3.96 13.18 6.71
C LEU A 144 4.96 13.65 7.76
N ILE A 145 6.13 14.07 7.32
CA ILE A 145 7.15 14.61 8.21
C ILE A 145 7.00 16.12 8.28
N LYS A 146 6.85 16.62 9.51
CA LYS A 146 6.87 18.05 9.79
C LYS A 146 8.32 18.48 9.92
N THR A 147 8.70 19.44 9.08
CA THR A 147 10.04 20.04 9.11
C THR A 147 10.11 21.10 10.22
N ARG A 148 11.21 21.87 10.24
CA ARG A 148 11.34 23.01 11.15
C ARG A 148 10.29 24.08 10.83
N ALA A 149 9.83 24.78 11.87
CA ALA A 149 8.98 25.95 11.69
C ALA A 149 9.78 27.11 11.07
N VAL A 150 9.31 27.63 9.95
CA VAL A 150 9.84 28.82 9.28
C VAL A 150 8.84 29.95 9.45
N HIS A 151 9.32 31.17 9.71
CA HIS A 151 8.44 32.34 9.71
C HIS A 151 8.18 32.76 8.27
N ASP A 152 6.91 32.89 7.90
CA ASP A 152 6.52 33.48 6.61
C ASP A 152 6.68 35.01 6.61
N GLU A 153 6.36 35.64 5.46
CA GLU A 153 6.44 37.10 5.29
C GLU A 153 5.53 37.87 6.26
N ASP A 154 4.48 37.23 6.77
CA ASP A 154 3.52 37.76 7.76
C ASP A 154 3.92 37.39 9.21
N ASN A 155 5.12 36.84 9.40
CA ASN A 155 5.68 36.37 10.67
C ASN A 155 4.88 35.23 11.35
N GLN A 156 4.03 34.51 10.60
CA GLN A 156 3.37 33.29 11.07
C GLN A 156 4.29 32.08 10.93
N LEU A 157 4.17 31.15 11.87
CA LEU A 157 4.92 29.89 11.83
C LEU A 157 4.28 28.96 10.80
N THR A 158 5.03 28.67 9.74
CA THR A 158 4.68 27.65 8.75
C THR A 158 5.63 26.48 8.87
N TYR A 159 5.15 25.29 8.49
CA TYR A 159 5.94 24.07 8.49
C TYR A 159 5.94 23.53 7.07
N GLU A 160 7.12 23.30 6.50
CA GLU A 160 7.18 22.50 5.29
C GLU A 160 6.83 21.05 5.64
N ARG A 161 6.19 20.37 4.69
CA ARG A 161 5.61 19.06 4.87
C ARG A 161 6.10 18.19 3.74
N ILE A 162 6.87 17.17 4.09
CA ILE A 162 7.40 16.21 3.12
C ILE A 162 6.77 14.86 3.41
N TRP A 163 6.23 14.24 2.37
CA TRP A 163 5.76 12.87 2.48
C TRP A 163 6.93 11.90 2.45
N VAL A 164 6.87 10.87 3.27
CA VAL A 164 7.81 9.76 3.18
C VAL A 164 6.99 8.51 2.88
N PHE A 165 7.37 7.78 1.85
CA PHE A 165 6.69 6.58 1.38
C PHE A 165 7.63 5.39 1.41
N GLY A 166 7.12 4.28 1.91
CA GLY A 166 7.64 2.96 1.59
C GLY A 166 7.47 2.66 0.11
N VAL A 167 8.41 1.96 -0.50
CA VAL A 167 8.36 1.57 -1.94
C VAL A 167 7.02 0.94 -2.31
N SER A 168 6.55 -0.04 -1.53
CA SER A 168 5.28 -0.72 -1.79
C SER A 168 4.08 0.23 -1.75
N ARG A 169 4.06 1.13 -0.77
CA ARG A 169 2.97 2.11 -0.62
C ARG A 169 2.99 3.14 -1.74
N PHE A 170 4.17 3.62 -2.11
CA PHE A 170 4.34 4.53 -3.22
C PHE A 170 3.79 3.93 -4.52
N LEU A 171 4.12 2.67 -4.81
CA LEU A 171 3.63 1.95 -6.00
C LEU A 171 2.11 1.81 -6.03
N LEU A 172 1.46 1.63 -4.87
CA LEU A 172 -0.01 1.55 -4.78
C LEU A 172 -0.69 2.91 -4.98
N CYS A 173 0.01 4.02 -4.74
CA CYS A 173 -0.54 5.38 -4.85
C CYS A 173 -0.21 6.05 -6.20
N LEU A 174 0.39 5.33 -7.16
CA LEU A 174 0.82 5.90 -8.44
C LEU A 174 -0.31 6.50 -9.26
N ASP A 175 -1.44 5.80 -9.30
CA ASP A 175 -2.63 6.24 -10.03
C ASP A 175 -3.25 7.48 -9.34
N ASP A 176 -3.14 7.57 -8.01
CA ASP A 176 -3.62 8.70 -7.22
C ASP A 176 -2.76 9.97 -7.42
N PHE A 177 -1.42 9.83 -7.53
CA PHE A 177 -0.51 10.96 -7.79
C PHE A 177 -0.82 11.63 -9.14
N SER A 178 -1.18 10.82 -10.15
CA SER A 178 -1.47 11.28 -11.51
C SER A 178 -2.77 12.09 -11.59
N ASN A 179 -3.72 11.81 -10.70
CA ASN A 179 -5.03 12.45 -10.66
C ASN A 179 -5.13 13.59 -9.63
N GLY A 180 -4.06 13.86 -8.88
CA GLY A 180 -4.01 14.91 -7.85
C GLY A 180 -4.85 14.59 -6.60
N ASP A 181 -5.38 13.39 -6.48
CA ASP A 181 -6.29 12.99 -5.40
C ASP A 181 -5.51 12.27 -4.31
N LEU A 182 -4.73 13.02 -3.52
CA LEU A 182 -4.12 12.48 -2.31
C LEU A 182 -4.56 13.23 -1.06
N LEU A 183 -5.04 12.41 -0.12
CA LEU A 183 -5.30 12.72 1.29
C LEU A 183 -6.58 13.50 1.54
N LYS A 184 -7.70 12.89 1.14
CA LYS A 184 -8.82 12.83 2.08
C LYS A 184 -8.38 11.86 3.17
N ASP A 185 -8.37 12.29 4.43
CA ASP A 185 -8.11 11.45 5.61
C ASP A 185 -8.73 10.06 5.43
N LYS A 186 -7.94 9.06 5.03
CA LYS A 186 -8.37 7.66 5.00
C LYS A 186 -8.24 7.09 6.41
N GLN A 187 -9.04 7.61 7.33
CA GLN A 187 -9.58 6.71 8.35
C GLN A 187 -10.40 5.66 7.59
N GLN A 188 -9.89 4.43 7.58
CA GLN A 188 -10.36 3.26 6.84
C GLN A 188 -9.94 3.24 5.37
N LEU A 189 -8.99 2.34 5.04
CA LEU A 189 -9.06 1.59 3.79
C LEU A 189 -10.53 1.19 3.59
N THR A 190 -11.17 1.75 2.56
CA THR A 190 -12.53 1.43 2.14
C THR A 190 -12.55 -0.04 1.76
N LYS A 191 -12.90 -0.89 2.73
CA LYS A 191 -13.00 -2.34 2.60
C LYS A 191 -14.11 -2.68 1.60
N PHE A 192 -14.07 -3.88 1.01
CA PHE A 192 -15.24 -4.36 0.28
C PHE A 192 -16.45 -4.36 1.21
N VAL A 193 -17.59 -3.89 0.73
CA VAL A 193 -18.86 -3.88 1.47
C VAL A 193 -19.92 -4.59 0.64
N LEU A 194 -20.64 -5.52 1.27
CA LEU A 194 -21.80 -6.17 0.66
C LEU A 194 -23.03 -5.31 0.90
N GLU A 195 -23.54 -4.69 -0.15
CA GLU A 195 -24.67 -3.77 -0.05
C GLU A 195 -26.01 -4.51 -0.11
N LYS A 196 -26.07 -5.57 -0.91
CA LYS A 196 -27.28 -6.37 -1.10
C LYS A 196 -26.94 -7.82 -1.37
N VAL A 197 -27.75 -8.71 -0.80
CA VAL A 197 -27.80 -10.13 -1.12
C VAL A 197 -29.22 -10.53 -1.47
N GLU A 198 -29.36 -11.27 -2.57
CA GLU A 198 -30.60 -11.91 -2.99
C GLU A 198 -30.31 -13.37 -3.34
N VAL A 199 -30.93 -14.29 -2.62
CA VAL A 199 -30.78 -15.73 -2.86
C VAL A 199 -32.11 -16.30 -3.30
N ILE A 200 -32.12 -16.95 -4.45
CA ILE A 200 -33.30 -17.60 -5.01
C ILE A 200 -33.07 -19.11 -4.96
N ILE A 201 -33.98 -19.80 -4.28
CA ILE A 201 -33.98 -21.26 -4.16
C ILE A 201 -35.14 -21.78 -5.01
N GLY A 202 -34.83 -22.23 -6.23
CA GLY A 202 -35.80 -22.81 -7.16
C GLY A 202 -35.28 -24.12 -7.75
N GLU A 203 -35.55 -24.36 -9.03
CA GLU A 203 -34.96 -25.47 -9.79
C GLU A 203 -33.41 -25.39 -9.82
N LYS A 204 -32.89 -24.15 -9.81
CA LYS A 204 -31.49 -23.84 -9.55
C LYS A 204 -31.38 -22.94 -8.33
N ILE A 205 -30.27 -23.05 -7.61
CA ILE A 205 -29.94 -22.16 -6.50
C ILE A 205 -29.01 -21.07 -7.04
N THR A 206 -29.48 -19.82 -7.00
CA THR A 206 -28.72 -18.66 -7.45
C THR A 206 -28.58 -17.63 -6.33
N ALA A 207 -27.45 -16.94 -6.31
CA ALA A 207 -27.24 -15.76 -5.49
C ALA A 207 -26.86 -14.58 -6.39
N THR A 208 -27.53 -13.45 -6.17
CA THR A 208 -27.19 -12.16 -6.76
C THR A 208 -26.77 -11.22 -5.65
N ILE A 209 -25.67 -10.51 -5.86
CA ILE A 209 -25.11 -9.59 -4.88
C ILE A 209 -24.82 -8.23 -5.50
N ILE A 210 -24.71 -7.22 -4.65
CA ILE A 210 -24.12 -5.93 -4.98
C ILE A 210 -22.97 -5.71 -3.99
N ILE A 211 -21.75 -5.58 -4.49
CA ILE A 211 -20.56 -5.29 -3.70
C ILE A 211 -20.05 -3.91 -4.10
N ARG A 212 -19.77 -3.07 -3.11
CA ARG A 212 -19.01 -1.82 -3.27
C ARG A 212 -17.53 -2.09 -3.02
N ASN A 213 -16.69 -1.68 -3.95
CA ASN A 213 -15.23 -1.83 -3.86
C ASN A 213 -14.58 -0.67 -3.07
N PHE A 214 -13.26 -0.67 -3.01
CA PHE A 214 -12.47 0.37 -2.33
C PHE A 214 -12.45 1.73 -3.05
N GLU A 215 -12.89 1.77 -4.30
CA GLU A 215 -13.03 2.97 -5.14
C GLU A 215 -14.45 3.56 -5.06
N GLU A 216 -15.31 3.02 -4.18
CA GLU A 216 -16.73 3.37 -4.05
C GLU A 216 -17.60 2.95 -5.26
N ASP A 217 -17.08 2.11 -6.16
CA ASP A 217 -17.83 1.54 -7.28
C ASP A 217 -18.61 0.29 -6.84
N SER A 218 -19.91 0.29 -7.13
CA SER A 218 -20.79 -0.86 -6.89
C SER A 218 -20.86 -1.77 -8.12
N THR A 219 -20.60 -3.06 -7.93
CA THR A 219 -20.73 -4.10 -8.97
C THR A 219 -21.76 -5.14 -8.56
N GLN A 220 -22.61 -5.50 -9.52
CA GLN A 220 -23.59 -6.56 -9.36
C GLN A 220 -23.06 -7.87 -9.96
N GLU A 221 -23.12 -8.95 -9.20
CA GLU A 221 -22.73 -10.28 -9.65
C GLU A 221 -23.79 -11.34 -9.34
N THR A 222 -23.86 -12.36 -10.19
CA THR A 222 -24.74 -13.51 -10.00
C THR A 222 -23.98 -14.81 -10.20
N ALA A 223 -24.25 -15.80 -9.35
CA ALA A 223 -23.69 -17.15 -9.50
C ALA A 223 -24.70 -18.25 -9.14
N GLU A 224 -24.53 -19.41 -9.80
CA GLU A 224 -25.22 -20.67 -9.48
C GLU A 224 -24.36 -21.50 -8.51
N GLY A 225 -25.00 -22.18 -7.56
CA GLY A 225 -24.34 -23.05 -6.60
C GLY A 225 -25.14 -24.30 -6.24
N ASN A 226 -24.49 -25.24 -5.55
CA ASN A 226 -25.08 -26.47 -5.04
C ASN A 226 -25.85 -26.26 -3.72
N SER A 227 -25.59 -25.13 -3.05
CA SER A 227 -26.28 -24.69 -1.84
C SER A 227 -26.41 -23.17 -1.86
N PRO A 228 -27.31 -22.57 -1.04
CA PRO A 228 -27.44 -21.12 -0.92
C PRO A 228 -26.12 -20.41 -0.60
N ILE A 229 -25.33 -20.99 0.31
CA ILE A 229 -24.05 -20.43 0.74
C ILE A 229 -22.98 -20.62 -0.34
N ASP A 230 -22.96 -21.75 -1.05
CA ASP A 230 -22.05 -21.98 -2.19
C ASP A 230 -22.33 -20.98 -3.33
N ALA A 231 -23.59 -20.75 -3.67
CA ALA A 231 -23.98 -19.77 -4.68
C ALA A 231 -23.54 -18.36 -4.27
N LEU A 232 -23.78 -17.99 -3.00
CA LEU A 232 -23.36 -16.70 -2.44
C LEU A 232 -21.85 -16.52 -2.47
N GLN A 233 -21.09 -17.52 -2.01
CA GLN A 233 -19.63 -17.50 -2.03
C GLN A 233 -19.09 -17.27 -3.45
N LYS A 234 -19.60 -18.04 -4.43
CA LYS A 234 -19.19 -17.88 -5.84
C LYS A 234 -19.53 -16.52 -6.42
N ALA A 235 -20.68 -15.95 -6.07
CA ALA A 235 -21.06 -14.61 -6.50
C ALA A 235 -20.10 -13.56 -5.92
N ILE A 236 -19.78 -13.68 -4.63
CA ILE A 236 -18.82 -12.79 -3.94
C ILE A 236 -17.43 -12.91 -4.57
N ASP A 237 -16.98 -14.13 -4.82
CA ASP A 237 -15.67 -14.39 -5.40
C ASP A 237 -15.56 -13.81 -6.81
N ARG A 238 -16.60 -13.92 -7.64
CA ARG A 238 -16.65 -13.27 -8.96
C ARG A 238 -16.56 -11.75 -8.86
N GLY A 239 -17.24 -11.15 -7.88
CA GLY A 239 -17.25 -9.70 -7.69
C GLY A 239 -15.87 -9.19 -7.28
N ILE A 240 -15.20 -9.88 -6.37
CA ILE A 240 -13.94 -9.44 -5.78
C ILE A 240 -12.75 -9.76 -6.67
N ASN A 241 -12.72 -10.93 -7.29
CA ASN A 241 -11.57 -11.37 -8.10
C ASN A 241 -11.38 -10.51 -9.37
N LYS A 242 -12.34 -9.63 -9.71
CA LYS A 242 -12.17 -8.59 -10.73
C LYS A 242 -11.20 -7.48 -10.32
N TYR A 243 -11.09 -7.23 -9.02
CA TYR A 243 -10.33 -6.12 -8.46
C TYR A 243 -9.04 -6.58 -7.78
N VAL A 244 -9.04 -7.77 -7.17
CA VAL A 244 -7.90 -8.25 -6.38
C VAL A 244 -7.61 -9.71 -6.68
N LEU A 245 -6.33 -10.02 -6.90
CA LEU A 245 -5.85 -11.39 -7.07
C LEU A 245 -5.61 -12.03 -5.69
N ILE A 246 -6.61 -12.73 -5.16
CA ILE A 246 -6.52 -13.46 -3.90
C ILE A 246 -6.33 -14.95 -4.20
N PRO A 247 -5.46 -15.68 -3.48
CA PRO A 247 -5.32 -17.13 -3.65
C PRO A 247 -6.65 -17.87 -3.43
N GLU A 248 -6.68 -19.11 -3.92
CA GLU A 248 -7.85 -19.97 -3.73
C GLU A 248 -8.20 -20.09 -2.24
N ARG A 249 -9.49 -20.00 -1.95
CA ARG A 249 -10.03 -19.92 -0.60
C ARG A 249 -11.19 -20.88 -0.45
N HIS A 250 -11.21 -21.58 0.67
CA HIS A 250 -12.20 -22.61 0.97
C HIS A 250 -12.92 -22.30 2.28
N LEU A 251 -14.25 -22.29 2.25
CA LEU A 251 -15.06 -22.17 3.46
C LEU A 251 -15.00 -23.50 4.21
N SER A 252 -14.20 -23.58 5.27
CA SER A 252 -14.01 -24.81 6.05
C SER A 252 -14.95 -24.93 7.24
N TYR A 253 -15.58 -23.83 7.67
CA TYR A 253 -16.54 -23.83 8.77
C TYR A 253 -17.66 -22.82 8.56
N PHE A 254 -18.87 -23.22 8.91
CA PHE A 254 -20.06 -22.38 8.95
C PHE A 254 -20.86 -22.75 10.18
N HIS A 255 -21.11 -21.79 11.06
CA HIS A 255 -21.82 -22.00 12.30
C HIS A 255 -22.73 -20.83 12.64
N ILE A 256 -23.90 -21.17 13.17
CA ILE A 256 -24.84 -20.22 13.74
C ILE A 256 -24.81 -20.50 15.23
N PRO A 257 -24.20 -19.62 16.04
CA PRO A 257 -24.22 -19.75 17.49
C PRO A 257 -25.65 -19.85 18.00
N ALA A 258 -25.84 -20.57 19.11
CA ALA A 258 -27.11 -20.62 19.80
C ALA A 258 -27.44 -19.20 20.32
N THR A 259 -28.20 -18.45 19.53
CA THR A 259 -28.65 -17.10 19.89
C THR A 259 -29.64 -17.20 21.03
N ILE A 260 -29.58 -16.23 21.95
CA ILE A 260 -30.64 -16.02 22.95
C ILE A 260 -31.91 -15.78 22.14
N LEU A 261 -32.91 -16.65 22.24
CA LEU A 261 -34.12 -16.66 21.42
C LEU A 261 -34.81 -15.28 21.40
N GLN A 262 -34.61 -14.49 20.35
CA GLN A 262 -35.24 -13.16 20.16
C GLN A 262 -36.55 -13.22 19.34
N GLY A 263 -37.03 -14.41 19.00
CA GLY A 263 -38.24 -14.61 18.18
C GLY A 263 -37.94 -14.86 16.70
N ALA A 264 -38.99 -14.92 15.87
CA ALA A 264 -38.89 -15.33 14.46
C ALA A 264 -38.12 -14.34 13.57
N ASP A 265 -38.13 -13.05 13.92
CA ASP A 265 -37.43 -11.97 13.20
C ASP A 265 -36.15 -11.52 13.96
N GLY A 266 -35.63 -12.39 14.82
CA GLY A 266 -34.44 -12.13 15.60
C GLY A 266 -33.19 -11.95 14.73
N ILE A 267 -32.23 -11.17 15.24
CA ILE A 267 -30.92 -11.05 14.62
C ILE A 267 -30.20 -12.40 14.71
N VAL A 268 -29.63 -12.85 13.60
CA VAL A 268 -28.87 -14.09 13.52
C VAL A 268 -27.39 -13.75 13.39
N GLU A 269 -26.57 -14.26 14.31
CA GLU A 269 -25.11 -14.26 14.15
C GLU A 269 -24.70 -15.46 13.29
N VAL A 270 -23.84 -15.21 12.31
CA VAL A 270 -23.19 -16.24 11.51
C VAL A 270 -21.68 -16.12 11.71
N VAL A 271 -21.05 -17.22 12.10
CA VAL A 271 -19.60 -17.37 12.21
C VAL A 271 -19.13 -18.24 11.07
N ILE A 272 -18.09 -17.80 10.37
CA ILE A 272 -17.47 -18.57 9.30
C ILE A 272 -15.97 -18.68 9.52
N ARG A 273 -15.39 -19.76 8.99
CA ARG A 273 -13.95 -19.91 8.85
C ARG A 273 -13.59 -20.20 7.40
N THR A 274 -12.61 -19.48 6.88
CA THR A 274 -12.10 -19.67 5.53
C THR A 274 -10.61 -19.96 5.60
N GLU A 275 -10.21 -21.00 4.88
CA GLU A 275 -8.82 -21.37 4.67
C GLU A 275 -8.32 -20.75 3.37
N CYS A 276 -7.13 -20.16 3.40
CA CYS A 276 -6.45 -19.59 2.25
C CYS A 276 -4.97 -19.95 2.33
N GLY A 277 -4.52 -20.89 1.50
CA GLY A 277 -3.20 -21.51 1.65
C GLY A 277 -3.04 -22.22 3.01
N ASN A 278 -2.02 -21.83 3.77
CA ASN A 278 -1.75 -22.39 5.12
C ASN A 278 -2.40 -21.57 6.26
N LEU A 279 -3.29 -20.64 5.93
CA LEU A 279 -3.86 -19.69 6.87
C LEU A 279 -5.35 -19.94 7.05
N SER A 280 -5.83 -19.62 8.23
CA SER A 280 -7.24 -19.75 8.59
C SER A 280 -7.73 -18.44 9.17
N PHE A 281 -8.85 -17.96 8.63
CA PHE A 281 -9.47 -16.70 9.01
C PHE A 281 -10.89 -16.96 9.48
N GLU A 282 -11.19 -16.52 10.71
CA GLU A 282 -12.51 -16.66 11.29
C GLU A 282 -13.12 -15.28 11.53
N LYS A 283 -14.37 -15.10 11.10
CA LYS A 283 -15.14 -13.86 11.29
C LYS A 283 -16.60 -14.17 11.53
N SER A 284 -17.27 -13.24 12.20
CA SER A 284 -18.71 -13.27 12.36
C SER A 284 -19.39 -12.00 11.88
N SER A 285 -20.67 -12.12 11.57
CA SER A 285 -21.56 -10.98 11.34
C SER A 285 -22.97 -11.29 11.78
N GLU A 286 -23.72 -10.24 12.07
CA GLU A 286 -25.08 -10.30 12.56
C GLU A 286 -26.02 -9.60 11.58
N ASN A 287 -27.12 -10.25 11.22
CA ASN A 287 -28.17 -9.66 10.40
C ASN A 287 -29.51 -10.37 10.65
N GLN A 288 -30.63 -9.70 10.39
CA GLN A 288 -31.95 -10.33 10.37
C GLN A 288 -32.07 -11.35 9.23
N ASN A 289 -31.37 -11.11 8.11
CA ASN A 289 -31.25 -12.06 7.02
C ASN A 289 -29.97 -12.88 7.16
N ILE A 290 -30.13 -14.18 7.43
CA ILE A 290 -29.03 -15.14 7.54
C ILE A 290 -28.04 -15.10 6.36
N PHE A 291 -28.53 -14.89 5.12
CA PHE A 291 -27.66 -14.83 3.94
C PHE A 291 -26.86 -13.53 3.89
N GLN A 292 -27.45 -12.42 4.34
CA GLN A 292 -26.71 -11.17 4.50
C GLN A 292 -25.66 -11.32 5.61
N ALA A 293 -26.01 -11.91 6.76
CA ALA A 293 -25.05 -12.16 7.83
C ALA A 293 -23.87 -13.03 7.36
N ALA A 294 -24.17 -14.11 6.65
CA ALA A 294 -23.16 -15.00 6.07
C ALA A 294 -22.27 -14.28 5.05
N GLY A 295 -22.88 -13.50 4.15
CA GLY A 295 -22.16 -12.72 3.14
C GLY A 295 -21.26 -11.66 3.77
N ASP A 296 -21.76 -10.92 4.76
CA ASP A 296 -21.00 -9.91 5.48
C ASP A 296 -19.81 -10.53 6.24
N ALA A 297 -20.02 -11.68 6.89
CA ALA A 297 -18.95 -12.41 7.54
C ALA A 297 -17.88 -12.84 6.53
N TYR A 298 -18.29 -13.28 5.34
CA TYR A 298 -17.38 -13.67 4.26
C TYR A 298 -16.59 -12.50 3.69
N ILE A 299 -17.23 -11.36 3.47
CA ILE A 299 -16.56 -10.12 3.10
C ILE A 299 -15.56 -9.67 4.18
N LYS A 300 -15.90 -9.73 5.47
CA LYS A 300 -14.96 -9.42 6.56
C LYS A 300 -13.75 -10.34 6.53
N THR A 301 -13.95 -11.62 6.23
CA THR A 301 -12.87 -12.60 6.08
C THR A 301 -11.99 -12.25 4.90
N ILE A 302 -12.57 -11.95 3.73
CA ILE A 302 -11.81 -11.54 2.54
C ILE A 302 -11.01 -10.27 2.81
N ASN A 303 -11.62 -9.26 3.41
CA ASN A 303 -10.91 -8.04 3.79
C ASN A 303 -9.72 -8.35 4.72
N SER A 304 -9.85 -9.31 5.64
CA SER A 304 -8.75 -9.72 6.50
C SER A 304 -7.67 -10.53 5.78
N ILE A 305 -8.05 -11.30 4.76
CA ILE A 305 -7.10 -11.97 3.85
C ILE A 305 -6.32 -10.91 3.07
N CYS A 306 -7.01 -9.90 2.51
CA CYS A 306 -6.38 -8.78 1.82
C CYS A 306 -5.43 -8.00 2.74
N ASP A 307 -5.87 -7.69 3.96
CA ASP A 307 -5.05 -7.04 4.98
C ASP A 307 -3.79 -7.90 5.26
N TYR A 308 -3.96 -9.21 5.48
CA TYR A 308 -2.85 -10.13 5.75
C TYR A 308 -1.86 -10.24 4.58
N TYR A 309 -2.31 -10.37 3.33
CA TYR A 309 -1.37 -10.44 2.19
C TYR A 309 -0.72 -9.09 1.90
N SER A 310 -1.38 -7.99 2.23
CA SER A 310 -0.75 -6.66 2.27
C SER A 310 0.34 -6.62 3.34
N ASP A 311 0.09 -7.19 4.53
CA ASP A 311 1.00 -7.23 5.69
C ASP A 311 2.10 -8.31 5.61
N THR A 312 1.91 -9.38 4.85
CA THR A 312 2.89 -10.50 4.74
C THR A 312 3.89 -10.27 3.63
N SER A 313 3.51 -9.45 2.65
CA SER A 313 4.46 -8.75 1.79
C SER A 313 5.43 -7.86 2.59
N ILE A 314 5.08 -7.51 3.84
CA ILE A 314 5.86 -6.72 4.80
C ILE A 314 6.63 -7.60 5.81
N SER A 315 6.32 -8.91 5.93
CA SER A 315 6.96 -9.82 6.92
C SER A 315 7.77 -11.00 6.36
N ILE A 316 7.91 -11.12 5.03
CA ILE A 316 9.01 -11.87 4.39
C ILE A 316 10.10 -10.89 3.91
N SER A 317 10.33 -9.82 4.68
CA SER A 317 11.36 -8.83 4.37
C SER A 317 12.34 -8.57 5.49
#